data_AF-A0A414LKE9-F1
#
_entry.id   AF-A0A414LKE9-F1
#
_cell.length_a   1.000
_cell.length_b   1.000
_cell.length_c   1.000
_cell.angle_alpha   90.00
_cell.angle_beta   90.00
_cell.angle_gamma   90.00
#
_symmetry.space_group_name_H-M   'P 1'
#
loop_
_entity.id
_entity.type
_entity.pdbx_description
1 polymer ?
#
loop_
_entity_poly.entity_id
_entity_poly.type
_entity_poly.pdbx_seq_one_letter_code
_entity_poly.pdbx_strand_id
1 'polypeptide(L)'
;MTALDEVRKDIWHDAYSEYKQVKKDNPRGKGRPKKDAPGLAIVKAAKAKADEIKGSAYALGKAPEHLSEKQQLRVNLIASQNPRLYRAYLLKEQLRLLLKLTNVDEAEDELKRWLWKASHSRIPAFKELYQKIRRHKTHILSTIRYGMSNARIEATNNKIKLIIRKAYGFRNIQNMLDMVYLVCSDIRIPLPNRKLNAA
;
A
#
# COMPACT_ATOMS: atom_id res chain seq x y z
N MET A 1 1.75 0.48 0.96
CA MET A 1 0.63 0.86 1.86
C MET A 1 -0.06 2.07 1.24
N THR A 2 -1.37 2.01 1.02
CA THR A 2 -2.15 3.06 0.34
C THR A 2 -2.09 4.41 1.07
N ALA A 3 -2.24 4.41 2.40
CA ALA A 3 -2.21 5.64 3.20
C ALA A 3 -0.91 6.45 3.06
N LEU A 4 0.25 5.80 2.96
CA LEU A 4 1.53 6.49 2.72
C LEU A 4 1.59 7.13 1.32
N ASP A 5 1.05 6.43 0.31
CA ASP A 5 1.02 6.93 -1.07
C ASP A 5 0.02 8.09 -1.23
N GLU A 6 -1.10 8.06 -0.52
CA GLU A 6 -2.05 9.18 -0.43
C GLU A 6 -1.37 10.43 0.14
N VAL A 7 -0.67 10.32 1.27
CA VAL A 7 0.08 11.45 1.85
C VAL A 7 1.14 11.99 0.89
N ARG A 8 1.83 11.10 0.17
CA ARG A 8 2.82 11.49 -0.85
C ARG A 8 2.14 12.24 -2.01
N LYS A 9 0.98 11.79 -2.47
CA LYS A 9 0.22 12.43 -3.54
C LYS A 9 -0.28 13.82 -3.11
N ASP A 10 -0.78 13.96 -1.89
CA ASP A 10 -1.20 15.26 -1.35
C ASP A 10 -0.04 16.26 -1.34
N ILE A 11 1.10 15.86 -0.77
CA ILE A 11 2.30 16.72 -0.70
C ILE A 11 2.84 17.02 -2.11
N TRP A 12 2.74 16.07 -3.04
CA TRP A 12 3.07 16.31 -4.43
C TRP A 12 2.13 17.32 -5.09
N HIS A 13 0.82 17.23 -4.85
CA HIS A 13 -0.15 18.19 -5.37
C HIS A 13 0.13 19.61 -4.86
N ASP A 14 0.43 19.75 -3.57
CA ASP A 14 0.80 21.04 -2.96
C ASP A 14 2.05 21.62 -3.64
N ALA A 15 3.14 20.84 -3.69
CA ALA A 15 4.40 21.27 -4.34
C ALA A 15 4.23 21.55 -5.84
N TYR A 16 3.36 20.81 -6.52
CA TYR A 16 3.09 21.02 -7.94
C TYR A 16 2.23 22.25 -8.19
N SER A 17 1.31 22.57 -7.28
CA SER A 17 0.53 23.81 -7.29
C SER A 17 1.45 25.03 -7.08
N GLU A 18 2.37 24.97 -6.11
CA GLU A 18 3.42 25.97 -5.91
C GLU A 18 4.24 26.19 -7.20
N TYR A 19 4.70 25.11 -7.84
CA TYR A 19 5.40 25.20 -9.12
C TYR A 19 4.58 25.89 -10.21
N LYS A 20 3.28 25.58 -10.33
CA LYS A 20 2.39 26.24 -11.30
C LYS A 20 2.28 27.74 -11.04
N GLN A 21 2.16 28.14 -9.78
CA GLN A 21 2.09 29.53 -9.38
C GLN A 21 3.40 30.26 -9.69
N VAL A 22 4.55 29.72 -9.27
CA VAL A 22 5.88 30.25 -9.58
C VAL A 22 6.11 30.39 -11.08
N LYS A 23 5.64 29.43 -11.89
CA LYS A 23 5.70 29.49 -13.35
C LYS A 23 4.82 30.60 -13.94
N LYS A 24 3.64 30.85 -13.34
CA LYS A 24 2.75 31.93 -13.75
C LYS A 24 3.37 33.30 -13.44
N ASP A 25 3.98 33.43 -12.27
CA ASP A 25 4.62 34.66 -11.80
C ASP A 25 5.94 34.96 -12.54
N ASN A 26 6.55 33.94 -13.15
CA ASN A 26 7.75 34.04 -13.97
C ASN A 26 7.47 33.64 -15.43
N PRO A 27 6.69 34.43 -16.18
CA PRO A 27 6.35 34.11 -17.55
C PRO A 27 7.60 34.05 -18.43
N ARG A 28 7.63 33.08 -19.35
CA ARG A 28 8.69 33.03 -20.36
C ARG A 28 8.39 34.06 -21.45
N GLY A 29 9.35 34.94 -21.72
CA GLY A 29 9.32 35.82 -22.90
C GLY A 29 9.39 35.02 -24.21
N LYS A 30 9.12 35.70 -25.34
CA LYS A 30 9.28 35.10 -26.67
C LYS A 30 10.75 34.77 -26.95
N GLY A 31 11.01 33.61 -27.54
CA GLY A 31 12.35 33.15 -27.91
C GLY A 31 13.02 32.23 -26.89
N ARG A 32 14.25 31.80 -27.18
CA ARG A 32 15.03 30.93 -26.30
C ARG A 32 15.48 31.72 -25.06
N PRO A 33 15.15 31.27 -23.83
CA PRO A 33 15.61 31.94 -22.62
C PRO A 33 17.15 31.89 -22.51
N LYS A 34 17.76 32.96 -21.98
CA LYS A 34 19.16 32.92 -21.54
C LYS A 34 19.32 31.87 -20.43
N LYS A 35 20.42 31.11 -20.47
CA LYS A 35 20.69 29.99 -19.55
C LYS A 35 20.70 30.43 -18.08
N ASP A 36 21.12 31.67 -17.83
CA ASP A 36 21.35 32.22 -16.48
C ASP A 36 20.22 33.15 -16.00
N ALA A 37 19.05 33.10 -16.64
CA ALA A 37 17.91 33.90 -16.21
C ALA A 37 17.41 33.45 -14.82
N PRO A 38 17.36 34.33 -13.80
CA PRO A 38 17.04 33.95 -12.43
C PRO A 38 15.63 33.32 -12.30
N GLY A 39 14.63 33.85 -13.02
CA GLY A 39 13.27 33.27 -13.03
C GLY A 39 13.22 31.83 -13.58
N LEU A 40 14.11 31.47 -14.51
CA LEU A 40 14.19 30.10 -15.04
C LEU A 40 14.73 29.12 -13.99
N ALA A 41 15.73 29.54 -13.20
CA ALA A 41 16.31 28.74 -12.13
C ALA A 41 15.28 28.47 -11.02
N ILE A 42 14.52 29.49 -10.61
CA ILE A 42 13.47 29.38 -9.59
C ILE A 42 12.36 28.41 -10.04
N VAL A 43 11.86 28.56 -11.27
CA VAL A 43 10.84 27.65 -11.84
C VAL A 43 11.38 26.21 -11.93
N LYS A 44 12.65 26.04 -12.30
CA LYS A 44 13.29 24.71 -12.40
C LYS A 44 13.44 24.06 -11.02
N ALA A 45 13.83 24.83 -10.00
CA ALA A 45 13.96 24.34 -8.63
C ALA A 45 12.58 23.93 -8.05
N ALA A 46 11.55 24.75 -8.24
CA ALA A 46 10.18 24.42 -7.81
C ALA A 46 9.67 23.14 -8.49
N LYS A 47 9.94 22.96 -9.78
CA LYS A 47 9.62 21.72 -10.49
C LYS A 47 10.41 20.52 -9.96
N ALA A 48 11.69 20.68 -9.71
CA ALA A 48 12.55 19.62 -9.18
C ALA A 48 12.06 19.12 -7.82
N LYS A 49 11.64 20.02 -6.91
CA LYS A 49 11.01 19.68 -5.62
C LYS A 49 9.80 18.77 -5.81
N ALA A 50 8.88 19.13 -6.71
CA ALA A 50 7.71 18.30 -7.00
C ALA A 50 8.09 16.95 -7.64
N ASP A 51 9.02 16.94 -8.60
CA ASP A 51 9.46 15.71 -9.26
C ASP A 51 10.17 14.76 -8.28
N GLU A 52 10.88 15.28 -7.28
CA GLU A 52 11.52 14.51 -6.21
C GLU A 52 10.49 13.75 -5.36
N ILE A 53 9.44 14.45 -4.90
CA ILE A 53 8.34 13.83 -4.14
C ILE A 53 7.63 12.77 -5.00
N LYS A 54 7.42 13.06 -6.30
CA LYS A 54 6.82 12.10 -7.24
C LYS A 54 7.66 10.83 -7.37
N GLY A 55 8.99 10.98 -7.49
CA GLY A 55 9.95 9.89 -7.65
C GLY A 55 10.30 9.13 -6.37
N SER A 56 9.69 9.47 -5.23
CA SER A 56 9.98 8.86 -3.93
C SER A 56 9.20 7.57 -3.62
N ALA A 57 8.13 7.29 -4.37
CA ALA A 57 7.16 6.23 -4.05
C ALA A 57 7.81 4.86 -3.77
N TYR A 58 8.74 4.44 -4.62
CA TYR A 58 9.45 3.15 -4.47
C TYR A 58 10.40 3.14 -3.27
N ALA A 59 11.09 4.24 -3.00
CA ALA A 59 12.01 4.33 -1.86
C ALA A 59 11.24 4.26 -0.53
N LEU A 60 10.10 4.95 -0.42
CA LEU A 60 9.24 4.91 0.76
C LEU A 60 8.48 3.58 0.90
N GLY A 61 8.20 2.92 -0.22
CA GLY A 61 7.46 1.66 -0.26
C GLY A 61 8.27 0.44 0.20
N LYS A 62 9.57 0.38 -0.16
CA LYS A 62 10.46 -0.72 0.20
C LYS A 62 10.73 -0.79 1.71
N ALA A 63 11.14 -1.97 2.17
CA ALA A 63 11.63 -2.15 3.54
C ALA A 63 13.04 -1.53 3.66
N PRO A 64 13.36 -0.84 4.78
CA PRO A 64 14.65 -0.21 5.02
C PRO A 64 15.84 -1.15 4.76
N GLU A 65 15.72 -2.41 5.17
CA GLU A 65 16.74 -3.44 4.98
C GLU A 65 17.04 -3.80 3.51
N HIS A 66 16.25 -3.31 2.55
CA HIS A 66 16.37 -3.59 1.12
C HIS A 66 16.49 -2.32 0.26
N LEU A 67 16.80 -1.18 0.89
CA LEU A 67 17.06 0.07 0.18
C LEU A 67 18.47 0.05 -0.41
N SER A 68 18.60 0.49 -1.66
CA SER A 68 19.92 0.84 -2.18
C SER A 68 20.39 2.17 -1.58
N GLU A 69 21.69 2.45 -1.63
CA GLU A 69 22.26 3.70 -1.12
C GLU A 69 21.55 4.95 -1.69
N LYS A 70 21.29 4.95 -3.00
CA LYS A 70 20.54 6.03 -3.67
C LYS A 70 19.12 6.18 -3.12
N GLN A 71 18.47 5.08 -2.76
CA GLN A 71 17.13 5.10 -2.17
C GLN A 71 17.17 5.58 -0.72
N GLN A 72 18.18 5.16 0.05
CA GLN A 72 18.39 5.63 1.42
C GLN A 72 18.63 7.14 1.47
N LEU A 73 19.49 7.66 0.59
CA LEU A 73 19.71 9.10 0.46
C LEU A 73 18.41 9.86 0.16
N ARG A 74 17.55 9.29 -0.69
CA ARG A 74 16.24 9.89 -0.98
C ARG A 74 15.31 9.89 0.23
N VAL A 75 15.30 8.83 1.04
CA VAL A 75 14.53 8.80 2.30
C VAL A 75 15.06 9.84 3.29
N ASN A 76 16.39 9.96 3.42
CA ASN A 76 17.03 10.96 4.29
C ASN A 76 16.71 12.40 3.83
N LEU A 77 16.70 12.63 2.52
CA LEU A 77 16.33 13.93 1.94
C LEU A 77 14.87 14.27 2.27
N ILE A 78 13.96 13.32 2.14
CA ILE A 78 12.55 13.47 2.55
C ILE A 78 12.43 13.75 4.05
N ALA A 79 13.25 13.11 4.89
CA ALA A 79 13.28 13.37 6.33
C ALA A 79 13.62 14.83 6.63
N SER A 80 14.57 15.41 5.89
CA SER A 80 14.97 16.82 6.05
C SER A 80 13.95 17.81 5.48
N GLN A 81 13.39 17.52 4.30
CA GLN A 81 12.57 18.48 3.56
C GLN A 81 11.08 18.40 3.87
N ASN A 82 10.57 17.20 4.20
CA ASN A 82 9.14 16.92 4.33
C ASN A 82 8.85 16.10 5.60
N PRO A 83 8.87 16.72 6.80
CA PRO A 83 8.65 16.03 8.07
C PRO A 83 7.30 15.29 8.14
N ARG A 84 6.25 15.84 7.50
CA ARG A 84 4.93 15.19 7.43
C ARG A 84 4.98 13.87 6.66
N LEU A 85 5.66 13.82 5.51
CA LEU A 85 5.83 12.60 4.72
C LEU A 85 6.69 11.58 5.46
N TYR A 86 7.76 12.05 6.09
CA TYR A 86 8.64 11.18 6.87
C TYR A 86 7.94 10.58 8.09
N ARG A 87 7.09 11.36 8.80
CA ARG A 87 6.25 10.84 9.89
C ARG A 87 5.30 9.75 9.41
N ALA A 88 4.68 9.92 8.23
CA ALA A 88 3.85 8.88 7.60
C ALA A 88 4.66 7.61 7.29
N TYR A 89 5.88 7.78 6.77
CA TYR A 89 6.80 6.67 6.52
C TYR A 89 7.13 5.89 7.81
N LEU A 90 7.46 6.59 8.90
CA LEU A 90 7.74 5.96 10.19
C LEU A 90 6.53 5.17 10.73
N LEU A 91 5.31 5.70 10.60
CA LEU A 91 4.10 4.98 11.00
C LEU A 91 3.90 3.70 10.16
N LYS A 92 4.18 3.76 8.87
CA LYS A 92 4.14 2.58 7.99
C LYS A 92 5.18 1.54 8.41
N GLU A 93 6.42 1.95 8.70
CA GLU A 93 7.49 1.05 9.11
C GLU A 93 7.24 0.41 10.48
N GLN A 94 6.72 1.18 11.44
CA GLN A 94 6.29 0.65 12.74
C GLN A 94 5.23 -0.44 12.57
N LEU A 95 4.22 -0.22 11.70
CA LEU A 95 3.21 -1.23 11.44
C LEU A 95 3.81 -2.48 10.77
N ARG A 96 4.78 -2.31 9.85
CA ARG A 96 5.47 -3.46 9.23
C ARG A 96 6.18 -4.32 10.27
N LEU A 97 6.91 -3.68 11.19
CA LEU A 97 7.64 -4.39 12.25
C LEU A 97 6.70 -5.08 13.23
N LEU A 98 5.62 -4.38 13.63
CA LEU A 98 4.58 -4.94 14.49
C LEU A 98 4.00 -6.24 13.92
N LEU A 99 3.70 -6.29 12.62
CA LEU A 99 3.14 -7.48 11.98
C LEU A 99 4.15 -8.63 11.84
N LYS A 100 5.44 -8.40 12.11
CA LYS A 100 6.47 -9.45 12.15
C LYS A 100 6.70 -10.01 13.56
N LEU A 101 6.07 -9.44 14.59
CA LEU A 101 6.19 -9.95 15.95
C LEU A 101 5.57 -11.35 16.05
N THR A 102 6.14 -12.19 16.91
CA THR A 102 5.65 -13.54 17.21
C THR A 102 4.99 -13.62 18.57
N ASN A 103 5.40 -12.75 19.51
CA ASN A 103 4.78 -12.62 20.82
C ASN A 103 3.51 -11.77 20.74
N VAL A 104 2.37 -12.34 21.15
CA VAL A 104 1.05 -11.72 21.07
C VAL A 104 0.90 -10.56 22.06
N ASP A 105 1.44 -10.68 23.26
CA ASP A 105 1.33 -9.66 24.30
C ASP A 105 2.13 -8.41 23.90
N GLU A 106 3.35 -8.63 23.41
CA GLU A 106 4.19 -7.56 22.86
C GLU A 106 3.54 -6.91 21.64
N ALA A 107 2.97 -7.71 20.74
CA ALA A 107 2.26 -7.21 19.57
C ALA A 107 1.03 -6.37 19.95
N GLU A 108 0.30 -6.77 21.00
CA GLU A 108 -0.84 -6.00 21.49
C GLU A 108 -0.40 -4.64 22.04
N ASP A 109 0.67 -4.59 22.82
CA ASP A 109 1.16 -3.34 23.39
C ASP A 109 1.78 -2.43 22.34
N GLU A 110 2.53 -2.96 21.37
CA GLU A 110 2.98 -2.21 20.20
C GLU A 110 1.82 -1.70 19.36
N LEU A 111 0.75 -2.49 19.20
CA LEU A 111 -0.45 -2.06 18.48
C LEU A 111 -1.17 -0.93 19.21
N LYS A 112 -1.30 -0.99 20.53
CA LYS A 112 -1.84 0.13 21.33
C LYS A 112 -1.01 1.39 21.15
N ARG A 113 0.33 1.28 21.24
CA ARG A 113 1.26 2.41 21.02
C ARG A 113 1.14 2.98 19.60
N TRP A 114 1.06 2.12 18.60
CA TRP A 114 0.88 2.53 17.21
C TRP A 114 -0.45 3.23 16.98
N LEU A 115 -1.56 2.69 17.50
CA LEU A 115 -2.89 3.29 17.40
C LEU A 115 -2.91 4.70 18.03
N TRP A 116 -2.24 4.89 19.16
CA TRP A 116 -2.10 6.20 19.80
C TRP A 116 -1.30 7.18 18.92
N LYS A 117 -0.16 6.76 18.37
CA LYS A 117 0.66 7.59 17.48
C LYS A 117 -0.09 7.97 16.18
N ALA A 118 -0.83 7.02 15.61
CA ALA A 118 -1.59 7.21 14.39
C ALA A 118 -2.78 8.15 14.58
N SER A 119 -3.51 8.06 15.69
CA SER A 119 -4.62 8.96 15.99
C SER A 119 -4.17 10.41 16.24
N HIS A 120 -2.98 10.61 16.83
CA HIS A 120 -2.37 11.93 17.08
C HIS A 120 -1.42 12.36 15.96
N SER A 121 -1.45 11.69 14.80
CA SER A 121 -0.56 11.99 13.67
C SER A 121 -0.85 13.33 12.99
N ARG A 122 -2.11 13.80 13.09
CA ARG A 122 -2.66 14.91 12.27
C ARG A 122 -2.55 14.63 10.76
N ILE A 123 -2.55 13.35 10.36
CA ILE A 123 -2.50 12.92 8.97
C ILE A 123 -3.82 12.20 8.64
N PRO A 124 -4.71 12.79 7.82
CA PRO A 124 -6.04 12.23 7.55
C PRO A 124 -6.03 10.78 7.06
N ALA A 125 -5.19 10.44 6.08
CA ALA A 125 -5.04 9.08 5.56
C ALA A 125 -4.67 8.05 6.66
N PHE A 126 -3.82 8.46 7.63
CA PHE A 126 -3.46 7.59 8.76
C PHE A 126 -4.54 7.55 9.83
N LYS A 127 -5.40 8.57 9.95
CA LYS A 127 -6.58 8.54 10.81
C LYS A 127 -7.60 7.52 10.31
N GLU A 128 -7.83 7.45 9.00
CA GLU A 128 -8.69 6.43 8.40
C GLU A 128 -8.11 5.03 8.56
N LEU A 129 -6.80 4.87 8.31
CA LEU A 129 -6.10 3.61 8.54
C LEU A 129 -6.19 3.18 10.01
N TYR A 130 -5.99 4.11 10.95
CA TYR A 130 -6.17 3.88 12.38
C TYR A 130 -7.56 3.33 12.70
N GLN A 131 -8.63 3.95 12.18
CA GLN A 131 -9.99 3.47 12.43
C GLN A 131 -10.19 2.04 11.92
N LYS A 132 -9.67 1.74 10.73
CA LYS A 132 -9.76 0.41 10.13
C LYS A 132 -9.02 -0.64 10.96
N ILE A 133 -7.78 -0.35 11.35
CA ILE A 133 -6.97 -1.25 12.19
C ILE A 133 -7.61 -1.44 13.55
N ARG A 134 -8.15 -0.38 14.17
CA ARG A 134 -8.86 -0.47 15.45
C ARG A 134 -10.07 -1.41 15.37
N ARG A 135 -10.88 -1.32 14.30
CA ARG A 135 -12.04 -2.21 14.09
C ARG A 135 -11.63 -3.68 13.96
N HIS A 136 -10.47 -3.95 13.37
CA HIS A 136 -9.97 -5.31 13.13
C HIS A 136 -8.87 -5.75 14.10
N LYS A 137 -8.69 -5.06 15.23
CA LYS A 137 -7.61 -5.33 16.21
C LYS A 137 -7.55 -6.81 16.59
N THR A 138 -8.69 -7.40 16.93
CA THR A 138 -8.80 -8.81 17.34
C THR A 138 -8.29 -9.76 16.26
N HIS A 139 -8.71 -9.56 15.01
CA HIS A 139 -8.26 -10.38 13.88
C HIS A 139 -6.77 -10.24 13.61
N ILE A 140 -6.21 -9.03 13.73
CA ILE A 140 -4.77 -8.79 13.55
C ILE A 140 -3.96 -9.57 14.60
N LEU A 141 -4.36 -9.50 15.87
CA LEU A 141 -3.69 -10.26 16.94
C LEU A 141 -3.86 -11.76 16.77
N SER A 142 -5.02 -12.24 16.30
CA SER A 142 -5.21 -13.64 15.95
C SER A 142 -4.30 -14.08 14.81
N THR A 143 -4.09 -13.25 13.78
CA THR A 143 -3.14 -13.56 12.71
C THR A 143 -1.72 -13.73 13.24
N ILE A 144 -1.29 -12.86 14.15
CA ILE A 144 0.02 -12.96 14.81
C ILE A 144 0.11 -14.23 15.67
N ARG A 145 -0.92 -14.52 16.47
CA ARG A 145 -0.99 -15.71 17.31
C ARG A 145 -0.85 -17.02 16.53
N TYR A 146 -1.60 -17.15 15.44
CA TYR A 146 -1.64 -18.40 14.68
C TYR A 146 -0.60 -18.49 13.58
N GLY A 147 0.02 -17.37 13.18
CA GLY A 147 1.02 -17.33 12.12
C GLY A 147 0.52 -17.86 10.76
N MET A 148 -0.80 -17.89 10.56
CA MET A 148 -1.39 -18.51 9.37
C MET A 148 -1.06 -17.71 8.12
N SER A 149 -0.55 -18.40 7.09
CA SER A 149 -0.31 -17.80 5.79
C SER A 149 -1.61 -17.70 4.98
N ASN A 150 -1.73 -16.66 4.16
CA ASN A 150 -2.82 -16.52 3.20
C ASN A 150 -2.70 -17.49 2.01
N ALA A 151 -1.62 -18.27 1.91
CA ALA A 151 -1.30 -19.10 0.74
C ALA A 151 -2.44 -20.08 0.38
N ARG A 152 -3.07 -20.72 1.38
CA ARG A 152 -4.19 -21.65 1.14
C ARG A 152 -5.42 -20.92 0.59
N ILE A 153 -5.75 -19.76 1.15
CA ILE A 153 -6.89 -18.95 0.72
C ILE A 153 -6.64 -18.40 -0.69
N GLU A 154 -5.43 -17.94 -0.98
CA GLU A 154 -5.02 -17.45 -2.30
C GLU A 154 -5.04 -18.57 -3.35
N ALA A 155 -4.57 -19.77 -3.01
CA ALA A 155 -4.63 -20.94 -3.89
C ALA A 155 -6.09 -21.28 -4.25
N THR A 156 -6.98 -21.31 -3.26
CA THR A 156 -8.43 -21.52 -3.48
C THR A 156 -9.02 -20.42 -4.36
N ASN A 157 -8.74 -19.14 -4.06
CA ASN A 157 -9.21 -18.02 -4.87
C ASN A 157 -8.72 -18.08 -6.31
N ASN A 158 -7.48 -18.47 -6.53
CA ASN A 158 -6.92 -18.66 -7.87
C ASN A 158 -7.59 -19.83 -8.60
N LYS A 159 -7.89 -20.93 -7.90
CA LYS A 159 -8.66 -22.06 -8.44
C LYS A 159 -10.06 -21.64 -8.87
N ILE A 160 -10.77 -20.87 -8.03
CA ILE A 160 -12.10 -20.32 -8.35
C ILE A 160 -12.03 -19.41 -9.60
N LYS A 161 -11.08 -18.47 -9.64
CA LYS A 161 -10.87 -17.60 -10.81
C LYS A 161 -10.55 -18.39 -12.08
N LEU A 162 -9.83 -19.51 -11.96
CA LEU A 162 -9.56 -20.40 -13.09
C LEU A 162 -10.83 -21.11 -13.57
N ILE A 163 -11.67 -21.61 -12.66
CA ILE A 163 -12.97 -22.22 -12.99
C ILE A 163 -13.83 -21.23 -13.78
N ILE A 164 -13.97 -20.00 -13.28
CA ILE A 164 -14.77 -18.95 -13.94
C ILE A 164 -14.22 -18.64 -15.35
N ARG A 165 -12.89 -18.53 -15.50
CA ARG A 165 -12.27 -18.30 -16.81
C ARG A 165 -12.49 -19.46 -17.79
N LYS A 166 -12.37 -20.70 -17.32
CA LYS A 166 -12.58 -21.90 -18.15
C LYS A 166 -14.03 -22.06 -18.60
N ALA A 167 -14.98 -21.63 -17.77
CA ALA A 167 -16.40 -21.67 -18.09
C ALA A 167 -16.83 -20.55 -19.06
N TYR A 168 -15.97 -19.56 -19.34
CA TYR A 168 -16.33 -18.33 -20.07
C TYR A 168 -17.48 -17.55 -19.42
N GLY A 169 -17.60 -17.66 -18.09
CA GLY A 169 -18.70 -17.11 -17.31
C GLY A 169 -19.83 -18.11 -17.07
N PHE A 170 -20.63 -17.84 -16.04
CA PHE A 170 -21.79 -18.66 -15.69
C PHE A 170 -23.06 -17.84 -15.87
N ARG A 171 -24.08 -18.43 -16.50
CA ARG A 171 -25.40 -17.80 -16.63
C ARG A 171 -26.14 -17.72 -15.29
N ASN A 172 -25.88 -18.65 -14.38
CA ASN A 172 -26.47 -18.73 -13.05
C ASN A 172 -25.36 -18.84 -11.98
N ILE A 173 -25.47 -18.08 -10.89
CA ILE A 173 -24.55 -18.13 -9.75
C ILE A 173 -24.54 -19.51 -9.08
N GLN A 174 -25.68 -20.23 -9.06
CA GLN A 174 -25.75 -21.56 -8.47
C GLN A 174 -24.83 -22.53 -9.20
N ASN A 175 -24.82 -22.52 -10.53
CA ASN A 175 -23.93 -23.37 -11.33
C ASN A 175 -22.45 -23.05 -11.05
N MET A 176 -22.12 -21.78 -10.80
CA MET A 176 -20.77 -21.40 -10.38
C MET A 176 -20.45 -22.01 -9.02
N LEU A 177 -21.33 -21.87 -8.03
CA LEU A 177 -21.15 -22.43 -6.69
C LEU A 177 -21.01 -23.96 -6.73
N ASP A 178 -21.86 -24.66 -7.47
CA ASP A 178 -21.82 -26.11 -7.61
C ASP A 178 -20.49 -26.58 -8.21
N MET A 179 -20.00 -25.89 -9.24
CA MET A 179 -18.68 -26.15 -9.81
C MET A 179 -17.55 -25.85 -8.83
N VAL A 180 -17.65 -24.79 -8.04
CA VAL A 180 -16.68 -24.47 -6.98
C VAL A 180 -16.69 -25.56 -5.91
N TYR A 181 -17.86 -26.01 -5.46
CA TYR A 181 -17.99 -27.11 -4.51
C TYR A 181 -17.38 -28.39 -5.09
N LEU A 182 -17.75 -28.79 -6.31
CA LEU A 182 -17.23 -29.98 -6.97
C LEU A 182 -15.70 -29.99 -7.08
N VAL A 183 -15.08 -28.84 -7.32
CA VAL A 183 -13.64 -28.75 -7.60
C VAL A 183 -12.81 -28.40 -6.37
N CYS A 184 -13.33 -27.58 -5.45
CA CYS A 184 -12.59 -27.06 -4.30
C CYS A 184 -12.90 -27.79 -2.98
N SER A 185 -13.85 -28.71 -2.97
CA SER A 185 -14.16 -29.56 -1.81
C SER A 185 -13.85 -31.03 -2.09
N ASP A 186 -13.92 -31.88 -1.06
CA ASP A 186 -13.76 -33.34 -1.20
C ASP A 186 -15.10 -34.06 -1.40
N ILE A 187 -16.09 -33.37 -1.99
CA ILE A 187 -17.38 -33.98 -2.31
C ILE A 187 -17.18 -35.12 -3.32
N ARG A 188 -17.60 -36.32 -2.92
CA ARG A 188 -17.66 -37.50 -3.79
C ARG A 188 -19.04 -37.55 -4.44
N ILE A 189 -19.09 -37.35 -5.75
CA ILE A 189 -20.33 -37.53 -6.51
C ILE A 189 -20.40 -38.98 -7.02
N PRO A 190 -21.43 -39.76 -6.64
CA PRO A 190 -21.66 -41.07 -7.25
C PRO A 190 -22.03 -40.89 -8.71
N LEU A 191 -21.18 -41.35 -9.61
CA LEU A 191 -21.47 -41.32 -11.04
C LEU A 191 -22.27 -42.57 -11.41
N PRO A 192 -23.34 -42.47 -12.24
CA PRO A 192 -24.21 -43.59 -12.58
C PRO A 192 -23.47 -44.83 -13.10
N ASN A 193 -22.32 -44.62 -13.75
CA ASN A 193 -21.53 -45.66 -14.41
C ASN A 193 -20.22 -46.00 -13.67
N ARG A 194 -20.03 -45.55 -12.42
CA ARG A 194 -18.87 -45.92 -11.60
C ARG A 194 -19.32 -46.41 -10.24
N LYS A 195 -18.96 -47.66 -9.89
CA LYS A 195 -19.15 -48.17 -8.54
C LYS A 195 -18.40 -47.26 -7.56
N LEU A 196 -19.07 -46.84 -6.49
CA LEU A 196 -18.40 -46.19 -5.36
C LEU A 196 -17.47 -47.25 -4.73
N ASN A 197 -16.16 -47.08 -4.88
CA ASN A 197 -15.22 -47.89 -4.12
C ASN A 197 -15.37 -47.49 -2.65
N ALA A 198 -15.79 -48.44 -1.81
CA ALA A 198 -15.77 -48.27 -0.36
C ALA A 198 -14.34 -47.98 0.09
N ALA A 199 -14.20 -46.99 0.98
CA ALA A 199 -12.92 -46.58 1.55
C ALA A 199 -12.30 -47.68 2.41
#